data_AF-A0A962PB36-F1
#
_entry.id   AF-A0A962PB36-F1
#
_cell.length_a   1.000
_cell.length_b   1.000
_cell.length_c   1.000
_cell.angle_alpha   90.00
_cell.angle_beta   90.00
_cell.angle_gamma   90.00
#
_symmetry.space_group_name_H-M   'P 1'
#
loop_
_entity.id
_entity.type
_entity.pdbx_description
1 polymer ?
#
loop_
_entity_poly.entity_id
_entity_poly.type
_entity_poly.pdbx_seq_one_letter_code
_entity_poly.pdbx_strand_id
1 'polypeptide(L)'
;MKAIIYLTVLCSLSSLLHAQSDFEVTEAGIPELQSALASGRVTSVELVQKYLARIAAYDHQGPGLNSLVRINPDAAEIAARLDTERRLSGPRGPLHGIPVIIKDNYNTVTVPTTGSSVALAGFTPTANATQVQRLIDAGAIILAKSNLHEYAYGITSIGSLAGQTRNPYDPRRVPGGSSGGTGAAVAASLGAVGMGSDTCGSIRVPAAFNNLAGLRPSKGLSSIYGVMPLSHTQDVAGPLARSVTDLAIVLDAVAGYDPRDVATAYMAGRPAPGFVAKLSSESLAGLRIGRLEDYFGRADNAVNGVITEVLEKLQAAGVEIVDLDTQNLAPLLAGSGLIGHEFKADLNTYLITFGSERISSLDDIVDAGLYHEAVQGALTRSRNSAFNEEAYLEAQLARAQLREQLEDILAANDLDALVYPPIGQLPVFIGESQPGNNCSLSANTGLPAISVPAGFSTNGLPVGLELLGGFMSDARLVSIAYRIEQLITPRRIPIATPPLEAGLAPPPMQAEWHYIESEINLAATLSYDQTRRQLYYDITNTGRNPATLYALTLMIDNPPLGQLNDPQVANLMPPESVNAEGQIFADAELHQAILDGRLHLRLFTADAPGGLFDILNFQPR
;
A
#
# COMPACT_ATOMS: atom_id res chain seq x y z
N MET A 1 30.03 -26.57 -14.08
CA MET A 1 31.04 -25.83 -13.28
C MET A 1 30.52 -24.57 -12.58
N LYS A 2 29.42 -23.92 -13.05
CA LYS A 2 28.81 -22.75 -12.37
C LYS A 2 27.96 -23.06 -11.12
N ALA A 3 27.57 -24.32 -10.90
CA ALA A 3 26.75 -24.74 -9.75
C ALA A 3 27.57 -24.97 -8.45
N ILE A 4 28.88 -25.17 -8.56
CA ILE A 4 29.75 -25.43 -7.40
C ILE A 4 30.21 -24.13 -6.73
N ILE A 5 30.12 -22.99 -7.43
CA ILE A 5 30.47 -21.66 -6.91
C ILE A 5 29.38 -21.10 -5.97
N TYR A 6 28.13 -21.52 -6.12
CA TYR A 6 27.04 -21.10 -5.22
C TYR A 6 27.17 -21.71 -3.81
N LEU A 7 27.76 -22.90 -3.68
CA LEU A 7 27.88 -23.58 -2.39
C LEU A 7 29.11 -23.12 -1.59
N THR A 8 30.19 -22.69 -2.26
CA THR A 8 31.38 -22.15 -1.58
C THR A 8 31.19 -20.72 -1.09
N VAL A 9 30.36 -19.90 -1.74
CA VAL A 9 30.00 -18.56 -1.21
C VAL A 9 29.19 -18.67 0.09
N LEU A 10 28.32 -19.68 0.21
CA LEU A 10 27.54 -19.95 1.43
C LEU A 10 28.40 -20.38 2.64
N CYS A 11 29.53 -21.07 2.43
CA CYS A 11 30.40 -21.51 3.53
C CYS A 11 31.47 -20.47 3.96
N SER A 12 31.81 -19.51 3.11
CA SER A 12 32.68 -18.38 3.49
C SER A 12 31.94 -17.18 4.10
N LEU A 13 30.61 -17.18 4.06
CA LEU A 13 29.75 -16.20 4.75
C LEU A 13 29.62 -16.47 6.26
N SER A 14 29.93 -17.69 6.72
CA SER A 14 29.85 -18.05 8.14
C SER A 14 30.92 -17.38 9.02
N SER A 15 31.99 -16.87 8.41
CA SER A 15 33.08 -16.14 9.09
C SER A 15 32.98 -14.61 8.95
N LEU A 16 31.90 -14.12 8.36
CA LEU A 16 31.51 -12.70 8.36
C LEU A 16 30.18 -12.57 9.11
N LEU A 17 30.13 -13.09 10.34
CA LEU A 17 29.37 -12.46 11.43
C LEU A 17 29.98 -11.06 11.67
N HIS A 18 29.93 -10.18 10.66
CA HIS A 18 29.98 -8.76 10.91
C HIS A 18 28.76 -8.49 11.78
N ALA A 19 28.98 -7.90 12.95
CA ALA A 19 27.94 -7.44 13.85
C ALA A 19 26.88 -6.72 13.01
N GLN A 20 25.77 -7.42 12.73
CA GLN A 20 24.67 -6.84 11.99
C GLN A 20 24.19 -5.69 12.87
N SER A 21 24.24 -4.46 12.36
CA SER A 21 23.83 -3.30 13.16
C SER A 21 22.48 -3.55 13.84
N ASP A 22 22.33 -3.15 15.11
CA ASP A 22 21.07 -3.26 15.86
C ASP A 22 19.97 -2.30 15.35
N PHE A 23 20.23 -1.58 14.26
CA PHE A 23 19.29 -0.63 13.68
C PHE A 23 18.08 -1.34 13.06
N GLU A 24 16.88 -0.99 13.51
CA GLU A 24 15.60 -1.48 12.97
C GLU A 24 15.10 -0.56 11.85
N VAL A 25 14.70 -1.13 10.71
CA VAL A 25 14.22 -0.38 9.53
C VAL A 25 12.70 -0.20 9.50
N THR A 26 11.97 -0.97 10.32
CA THR A 26 10.52 -0.93 10.43
C THR A 26 10.10 0.44 10.96
N GLU A 27 9.23 1.13 10.20
CA GLU A 27 8.78 2.50 10.46
C GLU A 27 9.85 3.60 10.43
N ALA A 28 11.13 3.29 10.22
CA ALA A 28 12.16 4.30 10.06
C ALA A 28 11.88 5.17 8.82
N GLY A 29 11.82 6.49 9.03
CA GLY A 29 11.69 7.49 7.96
C GLY A 29 13.04 7.84 7.33
N ILE A 30 13.04 8.48 6.16
CA ILE A 30 14.26 8.90 5.46
C ILE A 30 15.18 9.76 6.33
N PRO A 31 14.71 10.75 7.11
CA PRO A 31 15.58 11.51 8.01
C PRO A 31 16.29 10.65 9.06
N GLU A 32 15.60 9.64 9.61
CA GLU A 32 16.19 8.72 10.58
C GLU A 32 17.22 7.79 9.92
N LEU A 33 16.89 7.24 8.74
CA LEU A 33 17.80 6.42 7.95
C LEU A 33 19.08 7.22 7.60
N GLN A 34 18.94 8.47 7.16
CA GLN A 34 20.09 9.34 6.87
C GLN A 34 20.92 9.64 8.12
N SER A 35 20.29 9.88 9.27
CA SER A 35 20.99 10.06 10.55
C SER A 35 21.78 8.81 10.94
N ALA A 36 21.20 7.61 10.76
CA ALA A 36 21.88 6.34 11.01
C ALA A 36 23.08 6.12 10.07
N LEU A 37 22.92 6.41 8.77
CA LEU A 37 24.00 6.35 7.77
C LEU A 37 25.12 7.36 8.06
N ALA A 38 24.78 8.58 8.44
CA ALA A 38 25.75 9.63 8.74
C ALA A 38 26.56 9.36 10.01
N SER A 39 25.93 8.74 11.01
CA SER A 39 26.59 8.34 12.27
C SER A 39 27.35 7.02 12.18
N GLY A 40 27.25 6.29 11.05
CA GLY A 40 27.84 4.96 10.90
C GLY A 40 27.17 3.88 11.73
N ARG A 41 25.97 4.13 12.27
CA ARG A 41 25.15 3.10 12.96
C ARG A 41 24.67 2.01 12.02
N VAL A 42 24.56 2.33 10.74
CA VAL A 42 24.19 1.41 9.66
C VAL A 42 24.86 1.91 8.37
N THR A 43 25.10 1.00 7.44
CA THR A 43 25.55 1.27 6.06
C THR A 43 24.40 1.04 5.07
N SER A 44 24.50 1.57 3.86
CA SER A 44 23.50 1.31 2.81
C SER A 44 23.43 -0.18 2.44
N VAL A 45 24.55 -0.89 2.47
CA VAL A 45 24.56 -2.37 2.28
C VAL A 45 23.73 -3.05 3.36
N GLU A 46 23.89 -2.68 4.63
CA GLU A 46 23.10 -3.25 5.73
C GLU A 46 21.62 -2.86 5.63
N LEU A 47 21.29 -1.64 5.19
CA LEU A 47 19.90 -1.26 4.92
C LEU A 47 19.28 -2.15 3.84
N VAL A 48 19.98 -2.36 2.72
CA VAL A 48 19.53 -3.29 1.67
C VAL A 48 19.32 -4.69 2.23
N GLN A 49 20.27 -5.22 3.00
CA GLN A 49 20.15 -6.54 3.62
C GLN A 49 18.94 -6.64 4.56
N LYS A 50 18.69 -5.62 5.38
CA LYS A 50 17.54 -5.57 6.31
C LYS A 50 16.21 -5.55 5.56
N TYR A 51 16.07 -4.76 4.51
CA TYR A 51 14.86 -4.80 3.67
C TYR A 51 14.69 -6.12 2.92
N LEU A 52 15.79 -6.71 2.40
CA LEU A 52 15.74 -8.03 1.76
C LEU A 52 15.32 -9.14 2.74
N ALA A 53 15.74 -9.07 4.00
CA ALA A 53 15.29 -10.00 5.04
C ALA A 53 13.77 -9.87 5.28
N ARG A 54 13.25 -8.64 5.34
CA ARG A 54 11.79 -8.40 5.47
C ARG A 54 11.02 -8.91 4.24
N ILE A 55 11.55 -8.70 3.03
CA ILE A 55 10.96 -9.22 1.79
C ILE A 55 10.88 -10.75 1.84
N ALA A 56 11.97 -11.41 2.23
CA ALA A 56 12.01 -12.87 2.35
C ALA A 56 10.98 -13.39 3.38
N ALA A 57 10.83 -12.69 4.51
CA ALA A 57 9.93 -13.07 5.59
C ALA A 57 8.44 -12.87 5.26
N TYR A 58 8.09 -11.83 4.50
CA TYR A 58 6.69 -11.37 4.40
C TYR A 58 6.11 -11.32 2.97
N ASP A 59 6.92 -11.20 1.92
CA ASP A 59 6.38 -11.01 0.58
C ASP A 59 5.92 -12.35 -0.05
N HIS A 60 6.75 -13.38 -0.01
CA HIS A 60 6.39 -14.72 -0.50
C HIS A 60 6.25 -15.77 0.62
N GLN A 61 6.56 -15.40 1.86
CA GLN A 61 6.36 -16.21 3.08
C GLN A 61 5.46 -15.45 4.06
N GLY A 62 5.20 -16.02 5.25
CA GLY A 62 4.31 -15.42 6.25
C GLY A 62 2.93 -15.08 5.66
N PRO A 63 2.51 -13.79 5.61
CA PRO A 63 1.25 -13.38 4.97
C PRO A 63 1.22 -13.58 3.45
N GLY A 64 2.37 -13.75 2.80
CA GLY A 64 2.49 -13.91 1.35
C GLY A 64 1.90 -12.72 0.61
N LEU A 65 2.37 -11.50 0.92
CA LEU A 65 1.83 -10.26 0.36
C LEU A 65 1.88 -10.20 -1.16
N ASN A 66 2.88 -10.84 -1.77
CA ASN A 66 3.09 -10.92 -3.21
C ASN A 66 3.03 -9.53 -3.87
N SER A 67 3.69 -8.58 -3.21
CA SER A 67 3.71 -7.17 -3.53
C SER A 67 4.84 -6.78 -4.47
N LEU A 68 5.84 -7.65 -4.67
CA LEU A 68 6.97 -7.43 -5.56
C LEU A 68 6.95 -8.39 -6.75
N VAL A 69 7.32 -7.89 -7.93
CA VAL A 69 7.53 -8.70 -9.15
C VAL A 69 8.97 -9.21 -9.19
N ARG A 70 9.94 -8.33 -8.91
CA ARG A 70 11.37 -8.64 -9.02
C ARG A 70 12.20 -7.81 -8.05
N ILE A 71 13.19 -8.44 -7.42
CA ILE A 71 14.26 -7.75 -6.70
C ILE A 71 15.33 -7.32 -7.71
N ASN A 72 15.92 -6.15 -7.53
CA ASN A 72 17.06 -5.70 -8.33
C ASN A 72 18.32 -6.49 -7.90
N PRO A 73 18.92 -7.31 -8.78
CA PRO A 73 20.08 -8.12 -8.42
C PRO A 73 21.31 -7.27 -8.06
N ASP A 74 21.38 -6.04 -8.56
CA ASP A 74 22.53 -5.14 -8.38
C ASP A 74 22.41 -4.27 -7.12
N ALA A 75 21.31 -4.38 -6.35
CA ALA A 75 21.02 -3.48 -5.23
C ALA A 75 22.15 -3.44 -4.18
N ALA A 76 22.72 -4.59 -3.84
CA ALA A 76 23.81 -4.68 -2.85
C ALA A 76 25.12 -4.05 -3.36
N GLU A 77 25.45 -4.24 -4.64
CA GLU A 77 26.65 -3.63 -5.25
C GLU A 77 26.50 -2.11 -5.35
N ILE A 78 25.32 -1.64 -5.79
CA ILE A 78 25.00 -0.21 -5.83
C ILE A 78 25.11 0.40 -4.44
N ALA A 79 24.61 -0.28 -3.41
CA ALA A 79 24.71 0.17 -2.02
C ALA A 79 26.18 0.33 -1.58
N ALA A 80 27.03 -0.67 -1.83
CA ALA A 80 28.45 -0.61 -1.47
C ALA A 80 29.20 0.54 -2.15
N ARG A 81 28.85 0.85 -3.40
CA ARG A 81 29.38 2.02 -4.12
C ARG A 81 28.93 3.33 -3.48
N LEU A 82 27.66 3.43 -3.08
CA LEU A 82 27.13 4.63 -2.42
C LEU A 82 27.68 4.82 -1.00
N ASP A 83 27.96 3.74 -0.27
CA ASP A 83 28.67 3.81 1.01
C ASP A 83 30.09 4.35 0.83
N THR A 84 30.79 3.87 -0.22
CA THR A 84 32.12 4.38 -0.58
C THR A 84 32.07 5.85 -0.97
N GLU A 85 31.10 6.24 -1.79
CA GLU A 85 30.89 7.64 -2.19
C GLU A 85 30.60 8.54 -0.97
N ARG A 86 29.73 8.10 -0.06
CA ARG A 86 29.42 8.83 1.18
C ARG A 86 30.69 9.11 1.99
N ARG A 87 31.58 8.13 2.10
CA ARG A 87 32.85 8.25 2.84
C ARG A 87 33.86 9.18 2.14
N LEU A 88 33.90 9.18 0.82
CA LEU A 88 34.92 9.90 0.05
C LEU A 88 34.51 11.35 -0.28
N SER A 89 33.25 11.56 -0.66
CA SER A 89 32.74 12.86 -1.17
C SER A 89 31.52 13.38 -0.42
N GLY A 90 30.99 12.63 0.55
CA GLY A 90 29.73 12.96 1.21
C GLY A 90 28.49 12.47 0.43
N PRO A 91 27.29 12.59 1.03
CA PRO A 91 26.05 12.18 0.38
C PRO A 91 25.61 13.17 -0.72
N ARG A 92 24.97 12.66 -1.78
CA ARG A 92 24.35 13.48 -2.84
C ARG A 92 23.14 14.29 -2.37
N GLY A 93 22.53 13.87 -1.26
CA GLY A 93 21.33 14.47 -0.71
C GLY A 93 20.57 13.50 0.19
N PRO A 94 19.30 13.82 0.54
CA PRO A 94 18.50 13.02 1.48
C PRO A 94 18.21 11.58 1.02
N LEU A 95 18.28 11.29 -0.28
CA LEU A 95 18.04 9.95 -0.82
C LEU A 95 19.32 9.11 -0.98
N HIS A 96 20.50 9.67 -0.66
CA HIS A 96 21.77 8.97 -0.84
C HIS A 96 21.81 7.67 -0.05
N GLY A 97 21.86 6.53 -0.74
CA GLY A 97 21.93 5.23 -0.11
C GLY A 97 20.60 4.71 0.46
N ILE A 98 19.46 5.30 0.09
CA ILE A 98 18.13 4.90 0.55
C ILE A 98 17.49 3.89 -0.41
N PRO A 99 17.06 2.69 0.06
CA PRO A 99 16.36 1.71 -0.76
C PRO A 99 14.90 2.09 -1.06
N VAL A 100 14.54 2.13 -2.34
CA VAL A 100 13.20 2.54 -2.83
C VAL A 100 12.55 1.45 -3.68
N ILE A 101 11.23 1.35 -3.59
CA ILE A 101 10.40 0.44 -4.39
C ILE A 101 9.83 1.19 -5.59
N ILE A 102 9.87 0.60 -6.78
CA ILE A 102 9.39 1.24 -8.01
C ILE A 102 8.30 0.37 -8.63
N LYS A 103 7.13 0.92 -8.93
CA LYS A 103 6.07 0.16 -9.63
C LYS A 103 6.57 -0.40 -10.96
N ASP A 104 6.14 -1.63 -11.29
CA ASP A 104 6.59 -2.38 -12.47
C ASP A 104 6.08 -1.83 -13.83
N ASN A 105 5.52 -0.62 -13.83
CA ASN A 105 5.25 0.16 -15.03
C ASN A 105 6.25 1.32 -15.23
N TYR A 106 7.27 1.46 -14.40
CA TYR A 106 8.37 2.40 -14.62
C TYR A 106 9.53 1.68 -15.30
N ASN A 107 10.08 2.29 -16.34
CA ASN A 107 11.25 1.75 -17.04
C ASN A 107 12.50 1.76 -16.17
N THR A 108 13.20 0.63 -16.19
CA THR A 108 14.54 0.44 -15.67
C THR A 108 15.37 -0.30 -16.71
N VAL A 109 16.62 0.09 -16.93
CA VAL A 109 17.49 -0.59 -17.92
C VAL A 109 18.12 -1.88 -17.37
N THR A 110 18.09 -2.10 -16.06
CA THR A 110 18.70 -3.27 -15.39
C THR A 110 17.69 -4.34 -14.96
N VAL A 111 16.42 -3.97 -14.78
CA VAL A 111 15.34 -4.87 -14.38
C VAL A 111 14.19 -4.73 -15.39
N PRO A 112 13.52 -5.82 -15.81
CA PRO A 112 12.37 -5.73 -16.70
C PRO A 112 11.26 -4.80 -16.18
N THR A 113 10.47 -4.27 -17.11
CA THR A 113 9.25 -3.50 -16.85
C THR A 113 8.12 -4.18 -17.57
N THR A 114 7.23 -4.87 -16.86
CA THR A 114 6.31 -5.81 -17.49
C THR A 114 4.85 -5.37 -17.42
N GLY A 115 4.55 -4.33 -16.65
CA GLY A 115 3.16 -3.95 -16.38
C GLY A 115 2.40 -5.07 -15.64
N SER A 116 3.11 -5.92 -14.88
CA SER A 116 2.60 -7.15 -14.25
C SER A 116 2.06 -8.20 -15.23
N SER A 117 2.46 -8.13 -16.50
CA SER A 117 2.03 -9.07 -17.53
C SER A 117 3.09 -10.11 -17.93
N VAL A 118 2.65 -11.34 -18.18
CA VAL A 118 3.49 -12.41 -18.75
C VAL A 118 3.92 -12.07 -20.18
N ALA A 119 3.10 -11.34 -20.95
CA ALA A 119 3.45 -10.92 -22.32
C ALA A 119 4.78 -10.15 -22.37
N LEU A 120 5.07 -9.38 -21.32
CA LEU A 120 6.25 -8.52 -21.20
C LEU A 120 7.24 -9.02 -20.14
N ALA A 121 7.16 -10.29 -19.72
CA ALA A 121 7.96 -10.83 -18.61
C ALA A 121 9.48 -10.61 -18.77
N GLY A 122 9.97 -10.56 -20.02
CA GLY A 122 11.39 -10.30 -20.36
C GLY A 122 11.65 -8.93 -20.99
N PHE A 123 10.67 -8.04 -21.04
CA PHE A 123 10.83 -6.73 -21.67
C PHE A 123 11.75 -5.84 -20.82
N THR A 124 12.94 -5.55 -21.35
CA THR A 124 13.92 -4.65 -20.74
C THR A 124 14.00 -3.37 -21.57
N PRO A 125 13.46 -2.25 -21.08
CA PRO A 125 13.45 -0.98 -21.81
C PRO A 125 14.86 -0.45 -22.12
N THR A 126 14.98 0.29 -23.21
CA THR A 126 16.24 0.92 -23.66
C THR A 126 16.69 2.13 -22.83
N ALA A 127 15.82 2.69 -22.00
CA ALA A 127 16.10 3.84 -21.15
C ALA A 127 15.30 3.80 -19.85
N ASN A 128 15.87 4.35 -18.77
CA ASN A 128 15.15 4.54 -17.51
C ASN A 128 14.01 5.55 -17.68
N ALA A 129 12.94 5.38 -16.89
CA ALA A 129 11.96 6.44 -16.72
C ALA A 129 12.63 7.68 -16.12
N THR A 130 12.16 8.88 -16.47
CA THR A 130 12.79 10.13 -16.01
C THR A 130 12.83 10.22 -14.49
N GLN A 131 11.74 9.84 -13.81
CA GLN A 131 11.70 9.84 -12.35
C GLN A 131 12.65 8.80 -11.74
N VAL A 132 12.79 7.62 -12.36
CA VAL A 132 13.77 6.61 -11.94
C VAL A 132 15.19 7.16 -12.07
N GLN A 133 15.52 7.81 -13.19
CA GLN A 133 16.84 8.41 -13.38
C GLN A 133 17.12 9.49 -12.33
N ARG A 134 16.15 10.37 -12.05
CA ARG A 134 16.28 11.41 -11.01
C ARG A 134 16.51 10.81 -9.61
N LEU A 135 15.83 9.72 -9.28
CA LEU A 135 16.06 9.00 -8.02
C LEU A 135 17.47 8.42 -7.95
N ILE A 136 17.96 7.79 -9.03
CA ILE A 136 19.32 7.26 -9.13
C ILE A 136 20.35 8.38 -9.00
N ASP A 137 20.12 9.52 -9.65
CA ASP A 137 20.99 10.69 -9.60
C ASP A 137 21.05 11.26 -8.18
N ALA A 138 19.92 11.30 -7.47
CA ALA A 138 19.84 11.66 -6.05
C ALA A 138 20.45 10.63 -5.09
N GLY A 139 20.95 9.49 -5.61
CA GLY A 139 21.62 8.44 -4.87
C GLY A 139 20.69 7.39 -4.26
N ALA A 140 19.42 7.32 -4.68
CA ALA A 140 18.53 6.25 -4.25
C ALA A 140 18.94 4.89 -4.83
N ILE A 141 18.67 3.82 -4.09
CA ILE A 141 18.89 2.44 -4.53
C ILE A 141 17.55 1.87 -4.96
N ILE A 142 17.37 1.59 -6.25
CA ILE A 142 16.18 0.88 -6.73
C ILE A 142 16.26 -0.56 -6.22
N LEU A 143 15.49 -0.89 -5.18
CA LEU A 143 15.56 -2.17 -4.49
C LEU A 143 14.79 -3.26 -5.24
N ALA A 144 13.57 -2.94 -5.68
CA ALA A 144 12.67 -3.89 -6.32
C ALA A 144 11.63 -3.20 -7.20
N LYS A 145 11.06 -3.99 -8.12
CA LYS A 145 9.88 -3.65 -8.91
C LYS A 145 8.64 -4.17 -8.22
N SER A 146 7.68 -3.31 -7.86
CA SER A 146 6.44 -3.75 -7.20
C SER A 146 5.37 -4.18 -8.20
N ASN A 147 4.57 -5.16 -7.78
CA ASN A 147 3.39 -5.63 -8.49
C ASN A 147 2.36 -4.50 -8.65
N LEU A 148 1.51 -4.63 -9.66
CA LEU A 148 0.40 -3.72 -9.95
C LEU A 148 -0.81 -4.49 -10.48
N HIS A 149 -1.96 -3.84 -10.53
CA HIS A 149 -3.05 -4.35 -11.37
C HIS A 149 -2.60 -4.27 -12.83
N GLU A 150 -2.66 -5.39 -13.55
CA GLU A 150 -2.04 -5.56 -14.86
C GLU A 150 -2.37 -4.38 -15.81
N TYR A 151 -1.34 -3.83 -16.45
CA TYR A 151 -1.41 -2.63 -17.31
C TYR A 151 -2.04 -1.39 -16.67
N ALA A 152 -2.03 -1.31 -15.34
CA ALA A 152 -2.67 -0.27 -14.55
C ALA A 152 -4.20 -0.16 -14.71
N TYR A 153 -4.88 -1.19 -15.24
CA TYR A 153 -6.29 -1.12 -15.65
C TYR A 153 -7.35 -1.31 -14.56
N GLY A 154 -6.94 -1.47 -13.30
CA GLY A 154 -7.87 -1.74 -12.21
C GLY A 154 -7.28 -1.46 -10.83
N ILE A 155 -8.11 -1.65 -9.80
CA ILE A 155 -7.82 -1.20 -8.44
C ILE A 155 -7.74 -2.34 -7.40
N THR A 156 -7.56 -3.58 -7.84
CA THR A 156 -7.44 -4.75 -6.93
C THR A 156 -6.04 -5.37 -6.90
N SER A 157 -5.13 -4.92 -7.78
CA SER A 157 -3.73 -5.38 -7.89
C SER A 157 -3.55 -6.90 -8.10
N ILE A 158 -4.10 -7.37 -9.22
CA ILE A 158 -3.94 -8.72 -9.77
C ILE A 158 -3.33 -8.62 -11.17
N GLY A 159 -2.47 -9.57 -11.53
CA GLY A 159 -1.92 -9.66 -12.88
C GLY A 159 -1.36 -11.04 -13.21
N SER A 160 -1.19 -11.31 -14.50
CA SER A 160 -0.81 -12.64 -14.99
C SER A 160 0.60 -13.07 -14.58
N LEU A 161 1.51 -12.13 -14.34
CA LEU A 161 2.91 -12.46 -14.05
C LEU A 161 3.15 -12.86 -12.60
N ALA A 162 2.78 -11.98 -11.66
CA ALA A 162 3.04 -12.16 -10.24
C ALA A 162 1.82 -12.72 -9.49
N GLY A 163 0.61 -12.56 -10.01
CA GLY A 163 -0.62 -12.93 -9.30
C GLY A 163 -1.14 -11.82 -8.36
N GLN A 164 -1.94 -12.22 -7.38
CA GLN A 164 -2.67 -11.30 -6.48
C GLN A 164 -1.74 -10.70 -5.43
N THR A 165 -1.70 -9.38 -5.31
CA THR A 165 -1.14 -8.70 -4.12
C THR A 165 -2.14 -8.71 -2.97
N ARG A 166 -1.70 -8.87 -1.72
CA ARG A 166 -2.56 -8.85 -0.52
C ARG A 166 -2.34 -7.58 0.31
N ASN A 167 -3.38 -7.15 1.03
CA ASN A 167 -3.30 -6.04 1.96
C ASN A 167 -2.58 -6.48 3.26
N PRO A 168 -1.53 -5.77 3.74
CA PRO A 168 -0.82 -6.15 4.96
C PRO A 168 -1.64 -5.97 6.25
N TYR A 169 -2.73 -5.20 6.24
CA TYR A 169 -3.64 -5.07 7.39
C TYR A 169 -4.63 -6.24 7.50
N ASP A 170 -5.04 -6.82 6.37
CA ASP A 170 -5.83 -8.05 6.31
C ASP A 170 -5.45 -8.80 5.02
N PRO A 171 -4.60 -9.84 5.09
CA PRO A 171 -4.13 -10.56 3.91
C PRO A 171 -5.22 -11.24 3.07
N ARG A 172 -6.47 -11.29 3.54
CA ARG A 172 -7.62 -11.80 2.77
C ARG A 172 -8.21 -10.75 1.82
N ARG A 173 -7.75 -9.49 1.90
CA ARG A 173 -8.34 -8.34 1.19
C ARG A 173 -7.39 -7.73 0.16
N VAL A 174 -7.98 -6.99 -0.77
CA VAL A 174 -7.23 -6.27 -1.80
C VAL A 174 -6.47 -5.07 -1.21
N PRO A 175 -5.27 -4.74 -1.71
CA PRO A 175 -4.47 -3.60 -1.24
C PRO A 175 -4.84 -2.30 -1.97
N GLY A 176 -5.92 -2.29 -2.75
CA GLY A 176 -6.22 -1.22 -3.68
C GLY A 176 -5.39 -1.37 -4.95
N GLY A 177 -5.40 -0.37 -5.82
CA GLY A 177 -4.62 -0.42 -7.04
C GLY A 177 -4.83 0.80 -7.94
N SER A 178 -4.14 0.87 -9.07
CA SER A 178 -3.24 -0.17 -9.59
C SER A 178 -1.88 -0.25 -8.89
N SER A 179 -1.45 0.75 -8.11
CA SER A 179 -0.17 0.70 -7.38
C SER A 179 -0.25 -0.06 -6.04
N GLY A 180 -1.07 -1.13 -5.96
CA GLY A 180 -1.31 -1.84 -4.70
C GLY A 180 -0.10 -2.63 -4.21
N GLY A 181 0.76 -3.14 -5.10
CA GLY A 181 2.05 -3.72 -4.71
C GLY A 181 2.97 -2.69 -4.07
N THR A 182 3.02 -1.47 -4.61
CA THR A 182 3.77 -0.36 -3.98
C THR A 182 3.21 -0.04 -2.60
N GLY A 183 1.88 0.09 -2.48
CA GLY A 183 1.21 0.37 -1.22
C GLY A 183 1.47 -0.70 -0.16
N ALA A 184 1.28 -1.97 -0.51
CA ALA A 184 1.52 -3.09 0.40
C ALA A 184 3.00 -3.17 0.84
N ALA A 185 3.94 -3.03 -0.11
CA ALA A 185 5.37 -3.09 0.19
C ALA A 185 5.83 -1.98 1.13
N VAL A 186 5.37 -0.74 0.92
CA VAL A 186 5.75 0.41 1.75
C VAL A 186 5.11 0.32 3.15
N ALA A 187 3.85 -0.09 3.23
CA ALA A 187 3.15 -0.27 4.51
C ALA A 187 3.74 -1.39 5.37
N ALA A 188 4.23 -2.44 4.72
CA ALA A 188 4.97 -3.54 5.35
C ALA A 188 6.46 -3.25 5.58
N SER A 189 6.94 -2.01 5.35
CA SER A 189 8.35 -1.63 5.49
C SER A 189 9.30 -2.56 4.70
N LEU A 190 8.94 -2.93 3.47
CA LEU A 190 9.79 -3.69 2.53
C LEU A 190 10.74 -2.79 1.72
N GLY A 191 10.56 -1.48 1.84
CA GLY A 191 11.45 -0.43 1.38
C GLY A 191 11.13 0.88 2.10
N ALA A 192 12.01 1.88 1.99
CA ALA A 192 11.83 3.14 2.70
C ALA A 192 10.62 3.91 2.18
N VAL A 193 10.46 3.98 0.86
CA VAL A 193 9.38 4.66 0.12
C VAL A 193 9.10 3.93 -1.18
N GLY A 194 8.00 4.25 -1.85
CA GLY A 194 7.64 3.65 -3.13
C GLY A 194 7.15 4.65 -4.16
N MET A 195 7.33 4.35 -5.44
CA MET A 195 6.76 5.12 -6.56
C MET A 195 5.59 4.38 -7.19
N GLY A 196 4.45 5.05 -7.32
CA GLY A 196 3.25 4.56 -8.00
C GLY A 196 2.84 5.46 -9.16
N SER A 197 1.87 5.04 -9.96
CA SER A 197 1.29 5.88 -11.03
C SER A 197 -0.22 6.00 -10.85
N ASP A 198 -0.79 7.11 -11.30
CA ASP A 198 -2.21 7.42 -11.16
C ASP A 198 -2.80 7.95 -12.46
N THR A 199 -3.75 7.19 -13.00
CA THR A 199 -4.64 7.64 -14.09
C THR A 199 -6.02 7.97 -13.53
N CYS A 200 -6.51 7.10 -12.64
CA CYS A 200 -7.74 7.28 -11.87
C CYS A 200 -7.65 6.51 -10.54
N GLY A 201 -7.04 7.13 -9.53
CA GLY A 201 -7.02 6.66 -8.14
C GLY A 201 -5.87 5.70 -7.83
N SER A 202 -5.00 5.42 -8.80
CA SER A 202 -3.98 4.38 -8.67
C SER A 202 -2.81 4.71 -7.74
N ILE A 203 -2.69 5.92 -7.21
CA ILE A 203 -1.82 6.24 -6.05
C ILE A 203 -2.68 6.38 -4.79
N ARG A 204 -3.82 7.07 -4.90
CA ARG A 204 -4.66 7.49 -3.77
C ARG A 204 -5.41 6.34 -3.10
N VAL A 205 -5.93 5.39 -3.88
CA VAL A 205 -6.64 4.20 -3.36
C VAL A 205 -5.67 3.26 -2.63
N PRO A 206 -4.50 2.87 -3.19
CA PRO A 206 -3.50 2.13 -2.42
C PRO A 206 -3.02 2.87 -1.17
N ALA A 207 -2.86 4.19 -1.22
CA ALA A 207 -2.46 4.95 -0.04
C ALA A 207 -3.50 4.84 1.09
N ALA A 208 -4.78 5.03 0.76
CA ALA A 208 -5.90 4.89 1.69
C ALA A 208 -6.00 3.49 2.31
N PHE A 209 -5.91 2.44 1.48
CA PHE A 209 -6.07 1.05 1.92
C PHE A 209 -4.88 0.49 2.70
N ASN A 210 -3.70 1.12 2.58
CA ASN A 210 -2.47 0.66 3.24
C ASN A 210 -1.94 1.66 4.27
N ASN A 211 -2.77 2.62 4.72
CA ASN A 211 -2.41 3.60 5.77
C ASN A 211 -1.12 4.38 5.45
N LEU A 212 -1.03 4.87 4.22
CA LEU A 212 0.09 5.67 3.70
C LEU A 212 -0.37 7.06 3.25
N ALA A 213 0.58 7.98 3.12
CA ALA A 213 0.42 9.19 2.33
C ALA A 213 0.73 8.90 0.85
N GLY A 214 -0.04 9.46 -0.07
CA GLY A 214 0.18 9.33 -1.51
C GLY A 214 -0.31 10.55 -2.28
N LEU A 215 0.56 11.15 -3.09
CA LEU A 215 0.24 12.34 -3.89
C LEU A 215 0.07 11.94 -5.36
N ARG A 216 -1.10 12.26 -5.91
CA ARG A 216 -1.32 12.45 -7.34
C ARG A 216 -0.95 13.91 -7.66
N PRO A 217 0.21 14.19 -8.27
CA PRO A 217 0.62 15.56 -8.51
C PRO A 217 -0.25 16.23 -9.59
N SER A 218 -0.16 17.55 -9.68
CA SER A 218 -0.67 18.31 -10.83
C SER A 218 -0.15 17.71 -12.13
N LYS A 219 -1.00 17.61 -13.15
CA LYS A 219 -0.57 17.17 -14.47
C LYS A 219 0.53 18.09 -15.00
N GLY A 220 1.70 17.53 -15.24
CA GLY A 220 2.89 18.26 -15.71
C GLY A 220 3.88 18.68 -14.62
N LEU A 221 3.63 18.42 -13.35
CA LEU A 221 4.61 18.73 -12.29
C LEU A 221 5.89 17.87 -12.41
N SER A 222 5.71 16.61 -12.79
CA SER A 222 6.78 15.62 -12.92
C SER A 222 6.55 14.78 -14.18
N SER A 223 7.64 14.40 -14.84
CA SER A 223 7.59 13.66 -16.10
C SER A 223 6.99 12.26 -15.95
N ILE A 224 6.23 11.83 -16.96
CA ILE A 224 5.81 10.44 -17.15
C ILE A 224 6.59 9.71 -18.26
N TYR A 225 7.66 10.32 -18.80
CA TYR A 225 8.50 9.67 -19.82
C TYR A 225 9.11 8.37 -19.26
N GLY A 226 8.89 7.27 -19.99
CA GLY A 226 9.30 5.92 -19.58
C GLY A 226 8.43 5.29 -18.50
N VAL A 227 7.24 5.85 -18.21
CA VAL A 227 6.18 5.15 -17.48
C VAL A 227 5.23 4.53 -18.52
N MET A 228 4.98 3.22 -18.42
CA MET A 228 4.02 2.52 -19.30
C MET A 228 2.64 3.15 -19.10
N PRO A 229 2.02 3.65 -20.19
CA PRO A 229 0.87 4.52 -20.09
C PRO A 229 -0.44 3.76 -19.94
N LEU A 230 -1.44 4.46 -19.39
CA LEU A 230 -2.86 4.16 -19.55
C LEU A 230 -3.58 5.27 -20.33
N SER A 231 -3.23 6.53 -20.07
CA SER A 231 -3.75 7.71 -20.77
C SER A 231 -2.79 8.88 -20.57
N HIS A 232 -2.07 9.29 -21.60
CA HIS A 232 -1.08 10.37 -21.50
C HIS A 232 -1.68 11.69 -21.00
N THR A 233 -2.98 11.95 -21.21
CA THR A 233 -3.63 13.16 -20.67
C THR A 233 -3.89 13.07 -19.16
N GLN A 234 -4.20 11.88 -18.65
CA GLN A 234 -4.56 11.67 -17.24
C GLN A 234 -3.42 11.16 -16.37
N ASP A 235 -2.41 10.52 -16.97
CA ASP A 235 -1.35 9.85 -16.25
C ASP A 235 -0.46 10.84 -15.52
N VAL A 236 -0.21 10.51 -14.26
CA VAL A 236 0.84 11.09 -13.45
C VAL A 236 1.57 9.99 -12.68
N ALA A 237 2.74 10.33 -12.15
CA ALA A 237 3.59 9.46 -11.38
C ALA A 237 3.96 10.17 -10.07
N GLY A 238 3.95 9.46 -8.95
CA GLY A 238 4.13 10.07 -7.65
C GLY A 238 4.42 9.05 -6.53
N PRO A 239 4.92 9.53 -5.38
CA PRO A 239 5.33 8.67 -4.28
C PRO A 239 4.16 8.18 -3.42
N LEU A 240 4.39 7.03 -2.77
CA LEU A 240 3.66 6.54 -1.61
C LEU A 240 4.68 6.39 -0.46
N ALA A 241 4.34 6.92 0.72
CA ALA A 241 5.24 6.92 1.88
C ALA A 241 4.47 6.78 3.19
N ARG A 242 5.16 6.32 4.24
CA ARG A 242 4.59 6.19 5.60
C ARG A 242 4.41 7.54 6.30
N SER A 243 5.11 8.58 5.84
CA SER A 243 4.99 9.95 6.33
C SER A 243 4.92 10.97 5.19
N VAL A 244 4.27 12.12 5.43
CA VAL A 244 4.25 13.24 4.48
C VAL A 244 5.65 13.84 4.32
N THR A 245 6.52 13.74 5.33
CA THR A 245 7.93 14.17 5.25
C THR A 245 8.70 13.35 4.21
N ASP A 246 8.59 12.02 4.26
CA ASP A 246 9.26 11.14 3.31
C ASP A 246 8.72 11.33 1.89
N LEU A 247 7.41 11.54 1.77
CA LEU A 247 6.75 11.90 0.51
C LEU A 247 7.34 13.20 -0.08
N ALA A 248 7.49 14.25 0.73
CA ALA A 248 8.07 15.52 0.31
C ALA A 248 9.52 15.40 -0.18
N ILE A 249 10.35 14.60 0.51
CA ILE A 249 11.74 14.34 0.11
C ILE A 249 11.80 13.71 -1.29
N VAL A 250 10.92 12.75 -1.58
CA VAL A 250 10.87 12.09 -2.89
C VAL A 250 10.38 13.07 -3.97
N LEU A 251 9.38 13.89 -3.67
CA LEU A 251 8.87 14.89 -4.63
C LEU A 251 9.93 15.90 -5.05
N ASP A 252 10.76 16.37 -4.11
CA ASP A 252 11.87 17.28 -4.41
C ASP A 252 12.91 16.64 -5.35
N ALA A 253 13.05 15.31 -5.33
CA ALA A 253 13.94 14.61 -6.26
C ALA A 253 13.32 14.45 -7.67
N VAL A 254 12.01 14.21 -7.78
CA VAL A 254 11.39 13.79 -9.05
C VAL A 254 10.66 14.90 -9.81
N ALA A 255 10.27 16.00 -9.16
CA ALA A 255 9.54 17.10 -9.80
C ALA A 255 10.44 17.92 -10.74
N GLY A 256 9.86 18.48 -11.80
CA GLY A 256 10.53 19.43 -12.71
C GLY A 256 10.49 19.05 -14.18
N TYR A 257 10.93 19.99 -15.01
CA TYR A 257 10.85 19.94 -16.48
C TYR A 257 11.60 18.77 -17.10
N ASP A 258 10.99 18.11 -18.08
CA ASP A 258 11.62 17.15 -18.99
C ASP A 258 11.18 17.44 -20.43
N PRO A 259 12.09 17.81 -21.34
CA PRO A 259 11.72 18.10 -22.73
C PRO A 259 11.11 16.91 -23.48
N ARG A 260 11.24 15.68 -22.97
CA ARG A 260 10.63 14.47 -23.55
C ARG A 260 9.17 14.27 -23.14
N ASP A 261 8.68 15.06 -22.19
CA ASP A 261 7.28 15.08 -21.75
C ASP A 261 6.73 16.50 -21.84
N VAL A 262 5.94 16.74 -22.89
CA VAL A 262 5.27 18.01 -23.20
C VAL A 262 4.45 18.54 -22.02
N ALA A 263 3.83 17.68 -21.21
CA ALA A 263 3.05 18.13 -20.06
C ALA A 263 3.92 18.88 -19.04
N THR A 264 5.22 18.56 -18.97
CA THR A 264 6.14 19.23 -18.03
C THR A 264 6.58 20.62 -18.47
N ALA A 265 6.16 21.10 -19.64
CA ALA A 265 6.44 22.46 -20.08
C ALA A 265 5.97 23.52 -19.07
N TYR A 266 4.96 23.23 -18.24
CA TYR A 266 4.58 24.09 -17.12
C TYR A 266 5.72 24.37 -16.13
N MET A 267 6.69 23.44 -16.00
CA MET A 267 7.84 23.59 -15.13
C MET A 267 9.06 24.24 -15.80
N ALA A 268 9.00 24.48 -17.12
CA ALA A 268 10.12 25.09 -17.83
C ALA A 268 10.37 26.53 -17.33
N GLY A 269 11.60 26.80 -16.90
CA GLY A 269 12.01 28.11 -16.36
C GLY A 269 11.43 28.47 -14.99
N ARG A 270 10.63 27.59 -14.35
CA ARG A 270 10.14 27.79 -12.99
C ARG A 270 11.14 27.26 -11.96
N PRO A 271 11.22 27.87 -10.77
CA PRO A 271 11.99 27.29 -9.67
C PRO A 271 11.38 25.95 -9.23
N ALA A 272 12.21 25.09 -8.65
CA ALA A 272 11.72 23.85 -8.04
C ALA A 272 10.65 24.16 -6.96
N PRO A 273 9.59 23.34 -6.83
CA PRO A 273 8.51 23.62 -5.88
C PRO A 273 8.97 23.74 -4.42
N GLY A 274 10.00 22.97 -4.02
CA GLY A 274 10.60 23.01 -2.68
C GLY A 274 9.68 22.43 -1.62
N PHE A 275 9.31 21.16 -1.76
CA PHE A 275 8.36 20.46 -0.90
C PHE A 275 8.86 20.37 0.55
N VAL A 276 10.10 19.94 0.76
CA VAL A 276 10.67 19.84 2.11
C VAL A 276 10.78 21.21 2.76
N ALA A 277 11.25 22.21 2.01
CA ALA A 277 11.42 23.58 2.51
C ALA A 277 10.09 24.24 2.91
N LYS A 278 8.98 23.88 2.24
CA LYS A 278 7.64 24.40 2.51
C LYS A 278 6.80 23.50 3.41
N LEU A 279 7.30 22.35 3.85
CA LEU A 279 6.50 21.35 4.56
C LEU A 279 5.76 21.93 5.78
N SER A 280 6.40 22.84 6.50
CA SER A 280 5.83 23.53 7.67
C SER A 280 5.35 24.97 7.40
N SER A 281 5.13 25.38 6.15
CA SER A 281 4.76 26.78 5.84
C SER A 281 3.32 27.12 6.20
N GLU A 282 2.40 26.16 6.14
CA GLU A 282 0.99 26.39 6.48
C GLU A 282 0.75 26.26 7.99
N SER A 283 -0.37 26.80 8.46
CA SER A 283 -0.96 26.60 9.80
C SER A 283 -2.35 25.99 9.61
N LEU A 284 -2.87 25.21 10.57
CA LEU A 284 -4.27 24.75 10.50
C LEU A 284 -5.26 25.88 10.78
N ALA A 285 -4.96 26.72 11.76
CA ALA A 285 -5.84 27.84 12.12
C ALA A 285 -5.97 28.81 10.94
N GLY A 286 -7.20 29.08 10.54
CA GLY A 286 -7.55 29.97 9.43
C GLY A 286 -7.63 29.31 8.06
N LEU A 287 -7.33 28.01 7.94
CA LEU A 287 -7.57 27.30 6.69
C LEU A 287 -9.07 27.12 6.44
N ARG A 288 -9.46 27.14 5.17
CA ARG A 288 -10.83 26.89 4.72
C ARG A 288 -10.83 25.67 3.80
N ILE A 289 -11.53 24.61 4.20
CA ILE A 289 -11.57 23.34 3.47
C ILE A 289 -13.02 23.05 3.04
N GLY A 290 -13.22 22.87 1.73
CA GLY A 290 -14.53 22.56 1.15
C GLY A 290 -14.86 21.07 1.21
N ARG A 291 -15.88 20.67 1.98
CA ARG A 291 -16.36 19.28 2.08
C ARG A 291 -17.36 18.97 0.96
N LEU A 292 -17.05 17.99 0.12
CA LEU A 292 -17.92 17.61 -1.01
C LEU A 292 -19.06 16.67 -0.57
N GLU A 293 -20.22 17.22 -0.26
CA GLU A 293 -21.37 16.48 0.31
C GLU A 293 -21.79 15.29 -0.55
N ASP A 294 -21.78 15.43 -1.88
CA ASP A 294 -22.18 14.38 -2.81
C ASP A 294 -21.22 13.17 -2.78
N TYR A 295 -19.94 13.39 -2.48
CA TYR A 295 -18.94 12.32 -2.31
C TYR A 295 -19.10 11.58 -0.98
N PHE A 296 -19.45 12.31 0.09
CA PHE A 296 -19.76 11.70 1.39
C PHE A 296 -21.11 10.96 1.35
N GLY A 297 -22.11 11.50 0.64
CA GLY A 297 -23.44 10.90 0.54
C GLY A 297 -23.49 9.53 -0.14
N ARG A 298 -22.47 9.20 -0.94
CA ARG A 298 -22.32 7.88 -1.59
C ARG A 298 -21.35 6.92 -0.90
N ALA A 299 -20.65 7.36 0.15
CA ALA A 299 -19.68 6.57 0.89
C ALA A 299 -20.33 5.83 2.06
N ASP A 300 -19.77 4.69 2.44
CA ASP A 300 -20.26 3.87 3.55
C ASP A 300 -20.00 4.56 4.89
N ASN A 301 -20.88 4.31 5.87
CA ASN A 301 -20.75 4.84 7.22
C ASN A 301 -19.40 4.51 7.88
N ALA A 302 -18.83 3.34 7.59
CA ALA A 302 -17.53 2.93 8.14
C ALA A 302 -16.35 3.79 7.63
N VAL A 303 -16.48 4.41 6.45
CA VAL A 303 -15.49 5.35 5.89
C VAL A 303 -15.81 6.76 6.37
N ASN A 304 -17.07 7.17 6.25
CA ASN A 304 -17.51 8.50 6.64
C ASN A 304 -17.26 8.79 8.11
N GLY A 305 -17.56 7.85 9.01
CA GLY A 305 -17.34 8.04 10.46
C GLY A 305 -15.89 8.41 10.78
N VAL A 306 -14.93 7.67 10.21
CA VAL A 306 -13.50 7.93 10.44
C VAL A 306 -13.07 9.29 9.90
N ILE A 307 -13.55 9.67 8.71
CA ILE A 307 -13.19 10.97 8.13
C ILE A 307 -13.85 12.12 8.91
N THR A 308 -15.11 11.97 9.31
CA THR A 308 -15.83 12.99 10.10
C THR A 308 -15.11 13.28 11.41
N GLU A 309 -14.60 12.26 12.12
CA GLU A 309 -13.78 12.46 13.33
C GLU A 309 -12.52 13.30 13.05
N VAL A 310 -11.90 13.15 11.88
CA VAL A 310 -10.77 13.99 11.48
C VAL A 310 -11.23 15.43 11.20
N LEU A 311 -12.35 15.62 10.51
CA LEU A 311 -12.89 16.95 10.23
C LEU A 311 -13.25 17.70 11.53
N GLU A 312 -13.82 17.02 12.52
CA GLU A 312 -14.11 17.60 13.84
C GLU A 312 -12.83 18.06 14.56
N LYS A 313 -11.75 17.26 14.49
CA LYS A 313 -10.44 17.66 15.02
C LYS A 313 -9.86 18.86 14.29
N LEU A 314 -10.02 18.94 12.96
CA LEU A 314 -9.60 20.09 12.17
C LEU A 314 -10.37 21.36 12.56
N GLN A 315 -11.69 21.25 12.74
CA GLN A 315 -12.51 22.36 13.23
C GLN A 315 -12.06 22.83 14.61
N ALA A 316 -11.79 21.90 15.54
CA ALA A 316 -11.25 22.23 16.85
C ALA A 316 -9.85 22.89 16.78
N ALA A 317 -9.07 22.60 15.74
CA ALA A 317 -7.78 23.23 15.45
C ALA A 317 -7.88 24.57 14.69
N GLY A 318 -9.10 25.06 14.42
CA GLY A 318 -9.34 26.35 13.78
C GLY A 318 -9.45 26.33 12.26
N VAL A 319 -9.66 25.15 11.65
CA VAL A 319 -10.02 25.02 10.23
C VAL A 319 -11.52 25.26 10.06
N GLU A 320 -11.90 26.07 9.08
CA GLU A 320 -13.29 26.21 8.67
C GLU A 320 -13.64 25.13 7.64
N ILE A 321 -14.69 24.35 7.92
CA ILE A 321 -15.22 23.37 6.99
C ILE A 321 -16.45 23.98 6.29
N VAL A 322 -16.39 24.07 4.97
CA VAL A 322 -17.45 24.63 4.14
C VAL A 322 -18.10 23.48 3.36
N ASP A 323 -19.34 23.15 3.66
CA ASP A 323 -20.05 22.11 2.91
C ASP A 323 -20.42 22.60 1.49
N LEU A 324 -20.14 21.76 0.48
CA LEU A 324 -20.34 22.04 -0.93
C LEU A 324 -21.07 20.88 -1.61
N ASP A 325 -22.10 21.22 -2.37
CA ASP A 325 -22.72 20.30 -3.32
C ASP A 325 -22.15 20.52 -4.72
N THR A 326 -21.56 19.47 -5.32
CA THR A 326 -20.95 19.52 -6.65
C THR A 326 -21.67 18.65 -7.68
N GLN A 327 -22.92 18.25 -7.43
CA GLN A 327 -23.72 17.45 -8.37
C GLN A 327 -23.88 18.06 -9.76
N ASN A 328 -23.84 19.39 -9.86
CA ASN A 328 -23.86 20.11 -11.14
C ASN A 328 -22.65 19.76 -12.03
N LEU A 329 -21.53 19.29 -11.47
CA LEU A 329 -20.35 18.85 -12.21
C LEU A 329 -20.47 17.41 -12.76
N ALA A 330 -21.48 16.64 -12.33
CA ALA A 330 -21.61 15.22 -12.70
C ALA A 330 -21.65 14.97 -14.22
N PRO A 331 -22.35 15.78 -15.06
CA PRO A 331 -22.32 15.60 -16.51
C PRO A 331 -20.92 15.82 -17.12
N LEU A 332 -20.19 16.84 -16.66
CA LEU A 332 -18.81 17.10 -17.10
C LEU A 332 -17.87 15.97 -16.67
N LEU A 333 -18.02 15.49 -15.43
CA LEU A 333 -17.27 14.33 -14.93
C LEU A 333 -17.51 13.07 -15.78
N ALA A 334 -18.76 12.81 -16.18
CA ALA A 334 -19.10 11.65 -17.00
C ALA A 334 -18.52 11.75 -18.42
N GLY A 335 -18.46 12.95 -19.00
CA GLY A 335 -17.96 13.18 -20.36
C GLY A 335 -16.44 13.37 -20.49
N SER A 336 -15.68 13.43 -19.39
CA SER A 336 -14.28 13.88 -19.39
C SER A 336 -13.21 12.77 -19.35
N GLY A 337 -13.62 11.50 -19.46
CA GLY A 337 -12.70 10.36 -19.44
C GLY A 337 -12.01 10.12 -20.79
N LEU A 338 -10.69 9.88 -20.77
CA LEU A 338 -9.87 9.71 -21.99
C LEU A 338 -9.19 8.35 -22.13
N ILE A 339 -9.21 7.51 -21.09
CA ILE A 339 -8.59 6.18 -21.10
C ILE A 339 -8.98 5.36 -22.34
N GLY A 340 -10.27 5.33 -22.69
CA GLY A 340 -10.77 4.57 -23.85
C GLY A 340 -10.34 5.15 -25.21
N HIS A 341 -9.96 6.42 -25.26
CA HIS A 341 -9.49 7.11 -26.46
C HIS A 341 -7.99 6.95 -26.67
N GLU A 342 -7.22 6.89 -25.58
CA GLU A 342 -5.75 7.03 -25.62
C GLU A 342 -4.99 5.71 -25.47
N PHE A 343 -5.49 4.76 -24.66
CA PHE A 343 -4.70 3.61 -24.22
C PHE A 343 -4.04 2.82 -25.36
N LYS A 344 -4.79 2.46 -26.41
CA LYS A 344 -4.26 1.66 -27.52
C LYS A 344 -3.10 2.37 -28.22
N ALA A 345 -3.27 3.66 -28.52
CA ALA A 345 -2.25 4.44 -29.21
C ALA A 345 -1.02 4.66 -28.33
N ASP A 346 -1.24 4.98 -27.05
CA ASP A 346 -0.18 5.27 -26.09
C ASP A 346 0.65 4.02 -25.78
N LEU A 347 0.02 2.87 -25.53
CA LEU A 347 0.72 1.61 -25.27
C LEU A 347 1.55 1.18 -26.48
N ASN A 348 0.98 1.22 -27.68
CA ASN A 348 1.70 0.86 -28.91
C ASN A 348 2.93 1.77 -29.11
N THR A 349 2.74 3.08 -28.94
CA THR A 349 3.82 4.07 -29.05
C THR A 349 4.92 3.79 -28.03
N TYR A 350 4.55 3.50 -26.78
CA TYR A 350 5.48 3.16 -25.71
C TYR A 350 6.30 1.89 -26.04
N LEU A 351 5.65 0.81 -26.47
CA LEU A 351 6.33 -0.45 -26.79
C LEU A 351 7.36 -0.28 -27.92
N ILE A 352 7.00 0.48 -28.96
CA ILE A 352 7.90 0.81 -30.07
C ILE A 352 9.06 1.69 -29.58
N THR A 353 8.76 2.76 -28.84
CA THR A 353 9.74 3.75 -28.38
C THR A 353 10.84 3.12 -27.51
N PHE A 354 10.47 2.14 -26.67
CA PHE A 354 11.39 1.51 -25.72
C PHE A 354 11.88 0.13 -26.17
N GLY A 355 11.67 -0.24 -27.43
CA GLY A 355 12.34 -1.37 -28.07
C GLY A 355 11.77 -2.74 -27.71
N SER A 356 10.46 -2.87 -27.50
CA SER A 356 9.84 -4.17 -27.30
C SER A 356 9.76 -4.94 -28.63
N GLU A 357 10.62 -5.95 -28.79
CA GLU A 357 10.72 -6.71 -30.05
C GLU A 357 9.62 -7.77 -30.22
N ARG A 358 9.23 -8.44 -29.13
CA ARG A 358 8.31 -9.60 -29.19
C ARG A 358 6.84 -9.21 -29.16
N ILE A 359 6.53 -8.11 -28.48
CA ILE A 359 5.18 -7.58 -28.28
C ILE A 359 5.25 -6.10 -28.61
N SER A 360 4.76 -5.72 -29.78
CA SER A 360 4.88 -4.35 -30.30
C SER A 360 3.59 -3.55 -30.19
N SER A 361 2.48 -4.22 -29.87
CA SER A 361 1.15 -3.60 -29.82
C SER A 361 0.20 -4.27 -28.84
N LEU A 362 -0.91 -3.59 -28.54
CA LEU A 362 -2.06 -4.16 -27.84
C LEU A 362 -2.67 -5.34 -28.59
N ASP A 363 -2.67 -5.31 -29.92
CA ASP A 363 -3.17 -6.42 -30.73
C ASP A 363 -2.32 -7.69 -30.49
N ASP A 364 -0.99 -7.57 -30.44
CA ASP A 364 -0.08 -8.69 -30.11
C ASP A 364 -0.36 -9.27 -28.71
N ILE A 365 -0.61 -8.41 -27.71
CA ILE A 365 -0.94 -8.82 -26.34
C ILE A 365 -2.25 -9.64 -26.33
N VAL A 366 -3.28 -9.12 -26.98
CA VAL A 366 -4.60 -9.75 -26.98
C VAL A 366 -4.58 -11.06 -27.77
N ASP A 367 -3.93 -11.09 -28.94
CA ASP A 367 -3.84 -12.27 -29.80
C ASP A 367 -3.00 -13.38 -29.15
N ALA A 368 -1.97 -13.03 -28.39
CA ALA A 368 -1.20 -14.01 -27.63
C ALA A 368 -1.97 -14.59 -26.43
N GLY A 369 -3.00 -13.91 -25.93
CA GLY A 369 -3.77 -14.33 -24.75
C GLY A 369 -2.95 -14.33 -23.44
N LEU A 370 -1.82 -13.62 -23.41
CA LEU A 370 -0.87 -13.63 -22.29
C LEU A 370 -1.18 -12.52 -21.26
N TYR A 371 -2.42 -12.47 -20.77
CA TYR A 371 -2.89 -11.51 -19.78
C TYR A 371 -3.90 -12.16 -18.82
N HIS A 372 -4.12 -11.57 -17.65
CA HIS A 372 -5.07 -12.09 -16.66
C HIS A 372 -6.53 -11.81 -17.06
N GLU A 373 -7.46 -12.70 -16.75
CA GLU A 373 -8.89 -12.54 -17.08
C GLU A 373 -9.50 -11.22 -16.56
N ALA A 374 -8.99 -10.72 -15.42
CA ALA A 374 -9.41 -9.45 -14.81
C ALA A 374 -9.28 -8.24 -15.74
N VAL A 375 -8.33 -8.26 -16.69
CA VAL A 375 -8.16 -7.17 -17.67
C VAL A 375 -8.75 -7.50 -19.04
N GLN A 376 -9.26 -8.72 -19.27
CA GLN A 376 -9.76 -9.16 -20.57
C GLN A 376 -10.78 -8.21 -21.17
N GLY A 377 -11.79 -7.82 -20.39
CA GLY A 377 -12.84 -6.92 -20.88
C GLY A 377 -12.31 -5.54 -21.25
N ALA A 378 -11.36 -5.01 -20.49
CA ALA A 378 -10.77 -3.70 -20.74
C ALA A 378 -9.85 -3.71 -21.97
N LEU A 379 -8.99 -4.73 -22.08
CA LEU A 379 -8.10 -4.89 -23.24
C LEU A 379 -8.90 -5.15 -24.52
N THR A 380 -9.94 -6.00 -24.46
CA THR A 380 -10.81 -6.27 -25.63
C THR A 380 -11.53 -5.00 -26.08
N ARG A 381 -12.10 -4.20 -25.16
CA ARG A 381 -12.74 -2.93 -25.51
C ARG A 381 -11.76 -1.95 -26.15
N SER A 382 -10.55 -1.84 -25.59
CA SER A 382 -9.55 -0.89 -26.08
C SER A 382 -8.89 -1.34 -27.38
N ARG A 383 -8.80 -2.66 -27.61
CA ARG A 383 -8.37 -3.23 -28.90
C ARG A 383 -9.32 -2.83 -30.02
N ASN A 384 -10.62 -2.97 -29.73
CA ASN A 384 -11.72 -2.79 -30.69
C ASN A 384 -12.18 -1.33 -30.80
N SER A 385 -11.66 -0.42 -29.97
CA SER A 385 -12.01 0.99 -30.07
C SER A 385 -11.39 1.60 -31.34
N ALA A 386 -12.21 2.31 -32.09
CA ALA A 386 -11.76 3.19 -33.15
C ALA A 386 -11.58 4.59 -32.57
N PHE A 387 -10.50 5.27 -32.94
CA PHE A 387 -10.31 6.66 -32.55
C PHE A 387 -11.42 7.51 -33.18
N ASN A 388 -12.20 8.18 -32.33
CA ASN A 388 -13.19 9.15 -32.72
C ASN A 388 -12.69 10.53 -32.28
N GLU A 389 -12.28 11.34 -33.25
CA GLU A 389 -11.70 12.66 -33.02
C GLU A 389 -12.71 13.64 -32.38
N GLU A 390 -13.96 13.64 -32.84
CA GLU A 390 -15.02 14.49 -32.30
C GLU A 390 -15.26 14.18 -30.81
N ALA A 391 -15.48 12.92 -30.47
CA ALA A 391 -15.69 12.49 -29.09
C ALA A 391 -14.45 12.74 -28.20
N TYR A 392 -13.25 12.60 -28.75
CA TYR A 392 -12.01 12.92 -28.05
C TYR A 392 -11.90 14.42 -27.74
N LEU A 393 -12.21 15.29 -28.71
CA LEU A 393 -12.19 16.74 -28.53
C LEU A 393 -13.30 17.22 -27.57
N GLU A 394 -14.49 16.62 -27.61
CA GLU A 394 -15.56 16.86 -26.65
C GLU A 394 -15.13 16.51 -25.23
N ALA A 395 -14.49 15.34 -25.04
CA ALA A 395 -13.97 14.94 -23.75
C ALA A 395 -12.87 15.88 -23.25
N GLN A 396 -11.97 16.33 -24.12
CA GLN A 396 -10.95 17.32 -23.78
C GLN A 396 -11.55 18.68 -23.38
N LEU A 397 -12.60 19.13 -24.08
CA LEU A 397 -13.32 20.35 -23.72
C LEU A 397 -14.02 20.20 -22.35
N ALA A 398 -14.69 19.08 -22.12
CA ALA A 398 -15.35 18.80 -20.84
C ALA A 398 -14.35 18.79 -19.67
N ARG A 399 -13.12 18.30 -19.88
CA ARG A 399 -12.04 18.37 -18.87
C ARG A 399 -11.61 19.80 -18.58
N ALA A 400 -11.42 20.61 -19.61
CA ALA A 400 -11.03 22.01 -19.46
C ALA A 400 -12.09 22.80 -18.67
N GLN A 401 -13.37 22.63 -19.04
CA GLN A 401 -14.52 23.22 -18.35
C GLN A 401 -14.64 22.72 -16.90
N LEU A 402 -14.44 21.41 -16.66
CA LEU A 402 -14.48 20.84 -15.33
C LEU A 402 -13.39 21.43 -14.42
N ARG A 403 -12.16 21.58 -14.93
CA ARG A 403 -11.08 22.22 -14.15
C ARG A 403 -11.42 23.67 -13.83
N GLU A 404 -11.84 24.44 -14.84
CA GLU A 404 -12.22 25.85 -14.68
C GLU A 404 -13.30 26.01 -13.61
N GLN A 405 -14.40 25.23 -13.68
CA GLN A 405 -15.47 25.31 -12.69
C GLN A 405 -15.03 24.89 -11.29
N LEU A 406 -14.12 23.93 -11.16
CA LEU A 406 -13.62 23.53 -9.84
C LEU A 406 -12.66 24.57 -9.25
N GLU A 407 -11.84 25.21 -10.08
CA GLU A 407 -11.00 26.34 -9.65
C GLU A 407 -11.84 27.57 -9.29
N ASP A 408 -12.95 27.82 -10.01
CA ASP A 408 -13.94 28.85 -9.66
C ASP A 408 -14.60 28.55 -8.32
N ILE A 409 -14.95 27.29 -8.02
CA ILE A 409 -15.49 26.89 -6.72
C ILE A 409 -14.48 27.15 -5.60
N LEU A 410 -13.21 26.78 -5.80
CA LEU A 410 -12.13 27.07 -4.85
C LEU A 410 -12.01 28.57 -4.60
N ALA A 411 -11.97 29.38 -5.67
CA ALA A 411 -11.78 30.82 -5.57
C ALA A 411 -13.00 31.55 -4.98
N ALA A 412 -14.21 31.23 -5.43
CA ALA A 412 -15.44 31.90 -4.99
C ALA A 412 -15.76 31.68 -3.51
N ASN A 413 -15.27 30.58 -2.94
CA ASN A 413 -15.46 30.22 -1.54
C ASN A 413 -14.20 30.45 -0.69
N ASP A 414 -13.14 31.02 -1.25
CA ASP A 414 -11.83 31.26 -0.60
C ASP A 414 -11.29 29.98 0.07
N LEU A 415 -11.21 28.89 -0.69
CA LEU A 415 -10.85 27.57 -0.18
C LEU A 415 -9.38 27.24 -0.45
N ASP A 416 -8.74 26.62 0.53
CA ASP A 416 -7.36 26.15 0.44
C ASP A 416 -7.27 24.74 -0.16
N ALA A 417 -8.31 23.93 0.07
CA ALA A 417 -8.46 22.59 -0.48
C ALA A 417 -9.93 22.15 -0.46
N LEU A 418 -10.25 21.15 -1.29
CA LEU A 418 -11.46 20.34 -1.15
C LEU A 418 -11.14 19.05 -0.40
N VAL A 419 -12.11 18.49 0.31
CA VAL A 419 -11.98 17.25 1.06
C VAL A 419 -13.10 16.26 0.73
N TYR A 420 -12.70 15.01 0.50
CA TYR A 420 -13.61 13.90 0.23
C TYR A 420 -12.92 12.55 0.48
N PRO A 421 -13.68 11.43 0.59
CA PRO A 421 -13.07 10.11 0.69
C PRO A 421 -12.34 9.75 -0.62
N PRO A 422 -11.08 9.27 -0.60
CA PRO A 422 -10.40 8.77 -1.81
C PRO A 422 -11.16 7.59 -2.45
N ILE A 423 -11.81 6.80 -1.60
CA ILE A 423 -12.68 5.69 -1.95
C ILE A 423 -13.74 5.54 -0.84
N GLY A 424 -15.00 5.39 -1.23
CA GLY A 424 -16.15 5.39 -0.34
C GLY A 424 -16.44 4.08 0.38
N GLN A 425 -15.73 2.99 0.06
CA GLN A 425 -15.91 1.69 0.70
C GLN A 425 -14.58 1.10 1.16
N LEU A 426 -14.63 0.27 2.19
CA LEU A 426 -13.48 -0.46 2.71
C LEU A 426 -12.95 -1.47 1.67
N PRO A 427 -11.69 -1.93 1.82
CA PRO A 427 -11.13 -2.94 0.92
C PRO A 427 -11.98 -4.21 0.92
N VAL A 428 -12.39 -4.66 -0.25
CA VAL A 428 -13.15 -5.91 -0.43
C VAL A 428 -12.27 -7.15 -0.23
N PHE A 429 -12.89 -8.33 -0.08
CA PHE A 429 -12.14 -9.58 -0.07
C PHE A 429 -11.55 -9.87 -1.46
N ILE A 430 -10.43 -10.59 -1.49
CA ILE A 430 -9.82 -11.02 -2.75
C ILE A 430 -10.81 -11.85 -3.56
N GLY A 431 -10.95 -11.52 -4.85
CA GLY A 431 -11.91 -12.14 -5.76
C GLY A 431 -13.17 -11.30 -5.97
N GLU A 432 -13.43 -10.30 -5.12
CA GLU A 432 -14.55 -9.38 -5.28
C GLU A 432 -14.17 -8.15 -6.13
N SER A 433 -15.18 -7.52 -6.73
CA SER A 433 -15.01 -6.22 -7.39
C SER A 433 -15.01 -5.11 -6.34
N GLN A 434 -14.11 -4.14 -6.46
CA GLN A 434 -14.01 -3.01 -5.53
C GLN A 434 -14.87 -1.81 -5.99
N PRO A 435 -15.96 -1.48 -5.29
CA PRO A 435 -16.79 -0.29 -5.56
C PRO A 435 -16.27 0.97 -4.82
N GLY A 436 -16.99 2.08 -5.02
CA GLY A 436 -16.82 3.32 -4.24
C GLY A 436 -15.69 4.24 -4.71
N ASN A 437 -15.10 4.01 -5.88
CA ASN A 437 -13.94 4.77 -6.34
C ASN A 437 -14.30 6.25 -6.66
N ASN A 438 -13.61 7.19 -6.02
CA ASN A 438 -13.81 8.64 -6.18
C ASN A 438 -12.70 9.28 -7.04
N CYS A 439 -12.23 8.55 -8.05
CA CYS A 439 -10.99 8.95 -8.73
C CYS A 439 -11.13 10.07 -9.78
N SER A 440 -12.30 10.20 -10.41
CA SER A 440 -12.46 11.00 -11.63
C SER A 440 -12.18 12.50 -11.44
N LEU A 441 -12.43 13.08 -10.25
CA LEU A 441 -12.30 14.52 -10.04
C LEU A 441 -10.88 15.04 -10.28
N SER A 442 -9.90 14.57 -9.51
CA SER A 442 -8.48 14.94 -9.70
C SER A 442 -7.87 14.36 -10.98
N ALA A 443 -8.35 13.20 -11.43
CA ALA A 443 -7.93 12.59 -12.68
C ALA A 443 -8.31 13.44 -13.91
N ASN A 444 -9.52 13.99 -13.90
CA ASN A 444 -10.08 14.66 -15.07
C ASN A 444 -9.77 16.14 -15.13
N THR A 445 -9.58 16.77 -13.97
CA THR A 445 -9.13 18.17 -13.90
C THR A 445 -7.61 18.31 -14.04
N GLY A 446 -6.84 17.26 -13.71
CA GLY A 446 -5.37 17.35 -13.64
C GLY A 446 -4.87 18.14 -12.43
N LEU A 447 -5.75 18.41 -11.47
CA LEU A 447 -5.44 19.06 -10.20
C LEU A 447 -4.73 18.10 -9.23
N PRO A 448 -3.90 18.62 -8.33
CA PRO A 448 -3.18 17.79 -7.36
C PRO A 448 -4.14 17.27 -6.29
N ALA A 449 -3.99 16.00 -5.94
CA ALA A 449 -4.74 15.38 -4.85
C ALA A 449 -3.84 14.48 -4.00
N ILE A 450 -3.91 14.63 -2.69
CA ILE A 450 -3.16 13.84 -1.71
C ILE A 450 -4.11 13.04 -0.84
N SER A 451 -3.90 11.73 -0.79
CA SER A 451 -4.51 10.91 0.26
C SER A 451 -3.54 10.85 1.44
N VAL A 452 -4.04 11.15 2.64
CA VAL A 452 -3.33 10.92 3.90
C VAL A 452 -4.09 9.92 4.75
N PRO A 453 -3.40 9.18 5.62
CA PRO A 453 -4.07 8.35 6.63
C PRO A 453 -5.08 9.18 7.45
N ALA A 454 -6.30 8.69 7.64
CA ALA A 454 -7.33 9.33 8.47
C ALA A 454 -7.54 8.58 9.79
N GLY A 455 -7.45 7.25 9.75
CA GLY A 455 -7.69 6.39 10.90
C GLY A 455 -7.97 4.96 10.48
N PHE A 456 -8.74 4.25 11.30
CA PHE A 456 -9.12 2.85 11.09
C PHE A 456 -10.62 2.70 11.30
N SER A 457 -11.26 1.87 10.48
CA SER A 457 -12.63 1.42 10.74
C SER A 457 -12.69 0.55 12.00
N THR A 458 -13.90 0.29 12.49
CA THR A 458 -14.14 -0.61 13.64
C THR A 458 -13.56 -2.00 13.44
N ASN A 459 -13.41 -2.45 12.18
CA ASN A 459 -12.87 -3.76 11.84
C ASN A 459 -11.33 -3.74 11.64
N GLY A 460 -10.67 -2.64 12.00
CA GLY A 460 -9.22 -2.50 11.95
C GLY A 460 -8.65 -2.30 10.55
N LEU A 461 -9.44 -1.82 9.59
CA LEU A 461 -8.96 -1.52 8.23
C LEU A 461 -8.65 -0.02 8.08
N PRO A 462 -7.53 0.35 7.44
CA PRO A 462 -7.19 1.75 7.19
C PRO A 462 -8.27 2.49 6.39
N VAL A 463 -8.47 3.76 6.75
CA VAL A 463 -9.24 4.74 5.99
C VAL A 463 -8.34 5.95 5.70
N GLY A 464 -8.41 6.46 4.47
CA GLY A 464 -7.70 7.66 4.05
C GLY A 464 -8.63 8.87 3.91
N LEU A 465 -8.07 10.07 4.04
CA LEU A 465 -8.69 11.36 3.74
C LEU A 465 -8.03 11.91 2.47
N GLU A 466 -8.81 12.34 1.49
CA GLU A 466 -8.26 12.99 0.29
C GLU A 466 -8.45 14.50 0.36
N LEU A 467 -7.37 15.23 0.13
CA LEU A 467 -7.40 16.67 -0.13
C LEU A 467 -7.10 16.93 -1.61
N LEU A 468 -7.87 17.79 -2.25
CA LEU A 468 -7.64 18.28 -3.61
C LEU A 468 -7.33 19.78 -3.57
N GLY A 469 -6.20 20.19 -4.17
CA GLY A 469 -5.76 21.58 -4.23
C GLY A 469 -5.96 22.22 -5.61
N GLY A 470 -5.70 23.53 -5.71
CA GLY A 470 -5.67 24.24 -7.00
C GLY A 470 -4.50 23.82 -7.89
N PHE A 471 -4.53 24.15 -9.19
CA PHE A 471 -3.51 23.69 -10.13
C PHE A 471 -2.13 24.22 -9.75
N MET A 472 -1.11 23.35 -9.74
CA MET A 472 0.28 23.67 -9.38
C MET A 472 0.46 24.19 -7.94
N SER A 473 -0.51 23.93 -7.06
CA SER A 473 -0.42 24.23 -5.62
C SER A 473 0.14 23.07 -4.79
N ASP A 474 0.74 22.06 -5.44
CA ASP A 474 1.19 20.80 -4.83
C ASP A 474 1.98 20.96 -3.54
N ALA A 475 2.96 21.89 -3.50
CA ALA A 475 3.78 22.09 -2.31
C ALA A 475 2.97 22.65 -1.12
N ARG A 476 1.98 23.51 -1.42
CA ARG A 476 1.04 24.02 -0.41
C ARG A 476 0.13 22.90 0.09
N LEU A 477 -0.43 22.12 -0.82
CA LEU A 477 -1.29 20.97 -0.50
C LEU A 477 -0.54 19.94 0.38
N VAL A 478 0.73 19.66 0.07
CA VAL A 478 1.60 18.80 0.89
C VAL A 478 1.85 19.40 2.27
N SER A 479 2.00 20.73 2.40
CA SER A 479 2.14 21.38 3.71
C SER A 479 0.85 21.28 4.53
N ILE A 480 -0.33 21.48 3.93
CA ILE A 480 -1.62 21.26 4.60
C ILE A 480 -1.71 19.81 5.09
N ALA A 481 -1.45 18.84 4.21
CA ALA A 481 -1.46 17.43 4.53
C ALA A 481 -0.50 17.06 5.68
N TYR A 482 0.69 17.66 5.71
CA TYR A 482 1.64 17.50 6.82
C TYR A 482 1.04 18.01 8.13
N ARG A 483 0.39 19.18 8.13
CA ARG A 483 -0.27 19.70 9.34
C ARG A 483 -1.41 18.81 9.82
N ILE A 484 -2.19 18.23 8.90
CA ILE A 484 -3.20 17.23 9.25
C ILE A 484 -2.52 16.01 9.87
N GLU A 485 -1.52 15.43 9.22
CA GLU A 485 -0.77 14.27 9.73
C GLU A 485 -0.27 14.49 11.16
N GLN A 486 0.30 15.67 11.46
CA GLN A 486 0.79 16.01 12.80
C GLN A 486 -0.33 16.16 13.84
N LEU A 487 -1.54 16.52 13.44
CA LEU A 487 -2.70 16.62 14.32
C LEU A 487 -3.28 15.24 14.68
N ILE A 488 -3.32 14.31 13.73
CA ILE A 488 -4.04 13.04 13.89
C ILE A 488 -3.14 11.81 14.12
N THR A 489 -1.90 11.82 13.62
CA THR A 489 -0.89 10.74 13.74
C THR A 489 -1.45 9.31 13.68
N PRO A 490 -2.21 8.92 12.63
CA PRO A 490 -2.96 7.66 12.64
C PRO A 490 -2.16 6.49 12.04
N ARG A 491 -0.86 6.66 11.77
CA ARG A 491 -0.02 5.59 11.24
C ARG A 491 0.09 4.45 12.26
N ARG A 492 -0.19 3.21 11.84
CA ARG A 492 0.03 2.01 12.66
C ARG A 492 0.69 0.91 11.83
N ILE A 493 1.64 0.18 12.42
CA ILE A 493 2.28 -0.97 11.76
C ILE A 493 1.21 -2.04 11.47
N PRO A 494 1.23 -2.70 10.29
CA PRO A 494 0.35 -3.83 10.02
C PRO A 494 0.71 -5.04 10.91
N ILE A 495 -0.30 -5.66 11.54
CA ILE A 495 -0.15 -6.82 12.44
C ILE A 495 0.60 -7.97 11.76
N ALA A 496 0.36 -8.20 10.47
CA ALA A 496 0.88 -9.32 9.71
C ALA A 496 2.38 -9.19 9.35
N THR A 497 2.98 -8.02 9.54
CA THR A 497 4.39 -7.75 9.17
C THR A 497 5.15 -7.01 10.28
N PRO A 498 5.26 -7.61 11.49
CA PRO A 498 5.94 -7.00 12.62
C PRO A 498 7.44 -6.77 12.35
N PRO A 499 8.18 -6.10 13.25
CA PRO A 499 9.64 -6.13 13.26
C PRO A 499 10.17 -7.57 13.21
N LEU A 500 11.36 -7.76 12.64
CA LEU A 500 11.98 -9.08 12.58
C LEU A 500 12.68 -9.39 13.91
N GLU A 501 12.63 -10.65 14.33
CA GLU A 501 13.38 -11.17 15.48
C GLU A 501 14.63 -11.88 14.96
N ALA A 502 15.81 -11.34 15.27
CA ALA A 502 17.09 -11.86 14.77
C ALA A 502 17.12 -12.07 13.23
N GLY A 503 16.43 -11.19 12.49
CA GLY A 503 16.36 -11.23 11.02
C GLY A 503 15.33 -12.21 10.44
N LEU A 504 14.48 -12.83 11.28
CA LEU A 504 13.41 -13.73 10.88
C LEU A 504 12.03 -13.18 11.31
N ALA A 505 10.96 -13.67 10.69
CA ALA A 505 9.62 -13.40 11.19
C ALA A 505 9.46 -14.01 12.60
N PRO A 506 8.69 -13.37 13.50
CA PRO A 506 8.38 -13.96 14.81
C PRO A 506 7.81 -15.37 14.66
N PRO A 507 8.27 -16.35 15.46
CA PRO A 507 7.74 -17.70 15.42
C PRO A 507 6.27 -17.72 15.87
N PRO A 508 5.48 -18.71 15.44
CA PRO A 508 4.16 -18.93 16.01
C PRO A 508 4.22 -19.10 17.52
N MET A 509 3.24 -18.56 18.24
CA MET A 509 3.05 -18.77 19.67
C MET A 509 2.21 -20.02 19.90
N GLN A 510 2.46 -20.78 20.96
CA GLN A 510 1.72 -22.01 21.28
C GLN A 510 1.19 -21.97 22.71
N ALA A 511 -0.01 -22.50 22.92
CA ALA A 511 -0.58 -22.80 24.23
C ALA A 511 -1.01 -24.27 24.25
N GLU A 512 -0.68 -24.97 25.33
CA GLU A 512 -1.12 -26.34 25.57
C GLU A 512 -2.05 -26.35 26.78
N TRP A 513 -3.12 -27.13 26.70
CA TRP A 513 -4.10 -27.25 27.75
C TRP A 513 -4.53 -28.71 27.93
N HIS A 514 -4.63 -29.13 29.19
CA HIS A 514 -5.02 -30.49 29.55
C HIS A 514 -6.06 -30.46 30.64
N TYR A 515 -7.08 -31.30 30.51
CA TYR A 515 -8.10 -31.46 31.53
C TYR A 515 -8.44 -32.94 31.71
N ILE A 516 -8.38 -33.40 32.95
CA ILE A 516 -8.67 -34.78 33.33
C ILE A 516 -9.58 -34.77 34.55
N GLU A 517 -10.84 -35.14 34.35
CA GLU A 517 -11.80 -35.32 35.44
C GLU A 517 -12.92 -36.28 35.00
N SER A 518 -13.36 -37.14 35.92
CA SER A 518 -14.41 -38.15 35.66
C SER A 518 -14.10 -39.01 34.41
N GLU A 519 -15.03 -39.05 33.44
CA GLU A 519 -14.92 -39.83 32.20
C GLU A 519 -14.34 -39.00 31.03
N ILE A 520 -13.85 -37.77 31.27
CA ILE A 520 -13.31 -36.85 30.27
C ILE A 520 -11.79 -36.74 30.41
N ASN A 521 -11.07 -36.83 29.29
CA ASN A 521 -9.64 -36.60 29.21
C ASN A 521 -9.33 -35.82 27.94
N LEU A 522 -9.16 -34.50 28.08
CA LEU A 522 -8.92 -33.57 26.98
C LEU A 522 -7.47 -33.14 26.94
N ALA A 523 -6.92 -33.11 25.73
CA ALA A 523 -5.67 -32.43 25.41
C ALA A 523 -5.95 -31.47 24.25
N ALA A 524 -5.59 -30.20 24.41
CA ALA A 524 -5.73 -29.17 23.40
C ALA A 524 -4.37 -28.52 23.14
N THR A 525 -4.03 -28.34 21.87
CA THR A 525 -2.91 -27.51 21.43
C THR A 525 -3.45 -26.39 20.58
N LEU A 526 -3.12 -25.15 20.92
CA LEU A 526 -3.44 -23.96 20.15
C LEU A 526 -2.16 -23.32 19.66
N SER A 527 -2.08 -22.98 18.37
CA SER A 527 -0.91 -22.34 17.76
C SER A 527 -1.35 -21.07 17.03
N TYR A 528 -0.81 -19.92 17.41
CA TYR A 528 -1.09 -18.63 16.79
C TYR A 528 0.05 -18.19 15.87
N ASP A 529 -0.24 -18.08 14.58
CA ASP A 529 0.63 -17.44 13.60
C ASP A 529 0.21 -15.99 13.38
N GLN A 530 0.95 -15.06 13.99
CA GLN A 530 0.71 -13.62 13.85
C GLN A 530 0.81 -13.16 12.39
N THR A 531 1.78 -13.70 11.64
CA THR A 531 2.06 -13.27 10.26
C THR A 531 0.91 -13.61 9.32
N ARG A 532 0.19 -14.71 9.58
CA ARG A 532 -1.01 -15.11 8.84
C ARG A 532 -2.30 -14.64 9.49
N ARG A 533 -2.22 -14.12 10.72
CA ARG A 533 -3.36 -13.83 11.59
C ARG A 533 -4.28 -15.04 11.76
N GLN A 534 -3.69 -16.22 12.00
CA GLN A 534 -4.42 -17.47 12.13
C GLN A 534 -4.12 -18.13 13.47
N LEU A 535 -5.18 -18.48 14.21
CA LEU A 535 -5.14 -19.33 15.38
C LEU A 535 -5.58 -20.74 14.98
N TYR A 536 -4.65 -21.68 15.01
CA TYR A 536 -4.89 -23.11 14.79
C TYR A 536 -5.18 -23.80 16.12
N TYR A 537 -6.06 -24.79 16.11
CA TYR A 537 -6.30 -25.64 17.27
C TYR A 537 -6.43 -27.11 16.88
N ASP A 538 -5.97 -27.98 17.77
CA ASP A 538 -6.11 -29.44 17.72
C ASP A 538 -6.49 -29.91 19.12
N ILE A 539 -7.61 -30.62 19.24
CA ILE A 539 -8.16 -31.09 20.49
C ILE A 539 -8.51 -32.56 20.37
N THR A 540 -8.04 -33.36 21.33
CA THR A 540 -8.32 -34.78 21.45
C THR A 540 -8.99 -35.08 22.79
N ASN A 541 -10.09 -35.84 22.75
CA ASN A 541 -10.76 -36.42 23.91
C ASN A 541 -10.51 -37.94 23.94
N THR A 542 -9.63 -38.38 24.84
CA THR A 542 -9.39 -39.80 25.09
C THR A 542 -10.21 -40.36 26.27
N GLY A 543 -11.20 -39.59 26.72
CA GLY A 543 -12.14 -39.96 27.76
C GLY A 543 -12.94 -41.20 27.41
N ARG A 544 -13.48 -41.85 28.45
CA ARG A 544 -14.22 -43.11 28.35
C ARG A 544 -15.68 -42.91 27.93
N ASN A 545 -16.24 -41.71 28.12
CA ASN A 545 -17.62 -41.40 27.71
C ASN A 545 -17.75 -39.98 27.11
N PRO A 546 -17.54 -39.83 25.78
CA PRO A 546 -17.66 -38.55 25.08
C PRO A 546 -19.02 -37.87 25.19
N ALA A 547 -20.10 -38.61 25.48
CA ALA A 547 -21.45 -38.03 25.65
C ALA A 547 -21.57 -37.12 26.89
N THR A 548 -20.58 -37.14 27.78
CA THR A 548 -20.51 -36.23 28.93
C THR A 548 -19.91 -34.87 28.59
N LEU A 549 -19.30 -34.73 27.41
CA LEU A 549 -18.79 -33.46 26.88
C LEU A 549 -19.87 -32.75 26.07
N TYR A 550 -20.23 -31.53 26.46
CA TYR A 550 -21.20 -30.71 25.73
C TYR A 550 -20.52 -29.67 24.84
N ALA A 551 -19.48 -28.99 25.31
CA ALA A 551 -18.73 -28.04 24.49
C ALA A 551 -17.37 -27.71 25.10
N LEU A 552 -16.42 -27.33 24.24
CA LEU A 552 -15.23 -26.59 24.65
C LEU A 552 -15.16 -25.29 23.84
N THR A 553 -15.28 -24.16 24.50
CA THR A 553 -15.40 -22.86 23.83
C THR A 553 -14.21 -21.97 24.11
N LEU A 554 -13.80 -21.19 23.10
CA LEU A 554 -12.78 -20.14 23.21
C LEU A 554 -13.46 -18.81 23.50
N MET A 555 -12.92 -18.05 24.44
CA MET A 555 -13.48 -16.80 24.95
C MET A 555 -12.38 -15.73 25.07
N ILE A 556 -12.77 -14.46 25.06
CA ILE A 556 -11.89 -13.32 25.37
C ILE A 556 -12.36 -12.70 26.69
N ASP A 557 -11.50 -12.66 27.70
CA ASP A 557 -11.78 -11.96 28.96
C ASP A 557 -11.91 -10.44 28.73
N ASN A 558 -13.03 -9.88 29.21
CA ASN A 558 -13.18 -8.43 29.37
C ASN A 558 -12.72 -7.98 30.76
N PRO A 559 -11.90 -6.93 30.86
CA PRO A 559 -11.52 -6.39 32.17
C PRO A 559 -12.73 -5.88 32.97
N PRO A 560 -12.78 -6.13 34.31
CA PRO A 560 -11.83 -6.90 35.10
C PRO A 560 -12.00 -8.42 34.90
N LEU A 561 -10.87 -9.13 34.75
CA LEU A 561 -10.77 -10.56 34.45
C LEU A 561 -11.65 -11.45 35.36
N GLY A 562 -12.20 -12.53 34.81
CA GLY A 562 -12.96 -13.54 35.58
C GLY A 562 -14.46 -13.27 35.72
N GLN A 563 -15.07 -12.49 34.83
CA GLN A 563 -16.53 -12.32 34.79
C GLN A 563 -17.18 -13.36 33.87
N LEU A 564 -18.27 -13.98 34.33
CA LEU A 564 -18.94 -15.10 33.62
C LEU A 564 -19.67 -14.72 32.30
N ASN A 565 -19.58 -13.45 31.87
CA ASN A 565 -20.36 -12.85 30.78
C ASN A 565 -19.52 -12.51 29.53
N ASP A 566 -18.35 -13.10 29.39
CA ASP A 566 -17.45 -12.80 28.28
C ASP A 566 -18.01 -13.26 26.91
N PRO A 567 -17.68 -12.55 25.82
CA PRO A 567 -18.09 -12.93 24.47
C PRO A 567 -17.41 -14.22 24.05
N GLN A 568 -18.19 -15.13 23.46
CA GLN A 568 -17.69 -16.36 22.86
C GLN A 568 -17.06 -16.05 21.50
N VAL A 569 -15.81 -16.47 21.32
CA VAL A 569 -15.10 -16.41 20.04
C VAL A 569 -15.52 -17.56 19.13
N ALA A 570 -15.46 -18.79 19.66
CA ALA A 570 -15.80 -20.00 18.91
C ALA A 570 -16.17 -21.17 19.82
N ASN A 571 -16.93 -22.13 19.29
CA ASN A 571 -16.99 -23.48 19.86
C ASN A 571 -15.91 -24.32 19.16
N LEU A 572 -14.89 -24.73 19.91
CA LEU A 572 -13.77 -25.49 19.38
C LEU A 572 -14.06 -26.99 19.29
N MET A 573 -14.93 -27.49 20.16
CA MET A 573 -15.28 -28.91 20.21
C MET A 573 -16.78 -29.09 20.54
N PRO A 574 -17.62 -29.50 19.57
CA PRO A 574 -19.05 -29.72 19.79
C PRO A 574 -19.34 -31.02 20.58
N PRO A 575 -20.59 -31.24 21.04
CA PRO A 575 -20.94 -32.43 21.82
C PRO A 575 -20.53 -33.74 21.15
N GLU A 576 -20.23 -34.76 21.95
CA GLU A 576 -19.90 -36.12 21.49
C GLU A 576 -18.66 -36.25 20.59
N SER A 577 -17.89 -35.18 20.42
CA SER A 577 -16.67 -35.21 19.62
C SER A 577 -15.57 -36.00 20.33
N VAL A 578 -14.78 -36.73 19.53
CA VAL A 578 -13.55 -37.40 20.00
C VAL A 578 -12.33 -36.57 19.63
N ASN A 579 -12.32 -35.97 18.45
CA ASN A 579 -11.27 -35.06 17.99
C ASN A 579 -11.91 -33.81 17.38
N ALA A 580 -11.23 -32.67 17.47
CA ALA A 580 -11.61 -31.46 16.77
C ALA A 580 -10.35 -30.67 16.38
N GLU A 581 -10.25 -30.30 15.11
CA GLU A 581 -9.18 -29.45 14.59
C GLU A 581 -9.78 -28.31 13.75
N GLY A 582 -9.09 -27.17 13.70
CA GLY A 582 -9.56 -26.04 12.91
C GLY A 582 -8.66 -24.81 12.96
N GLN A 583 -9.12 -23.74 12.32
CA GLN A 583 -8.44 -22.45 12.29
C GLN A 583 -9.44 -21.31 12.44
N ILE A 584 -9.02 -20.24 13.13
CA ILE A 584 -9.79 -19.02 13.36
C ILE A 584 -8.93 -17.85 12.90
N PHE A 585 -9.48 -17.01 12.02
CA PHE A 585 -8.81 -15.76 11.67
C PHE A 585 -8.85 -14.80 12.86
N ALA A 586 -7.69 -14.37 13.32
CA ALA A 586 -7.56 -13.42 14.41
C ALA A 586 -7.74 -12.00 13.88
N ASP A 587 -8.94 -11.44 14.08
CA ASP A 587 -9.19 -10.01 13.92
C ASP A 587 -8.37 -9.18 14.93
N ALA A 588 -8.53 -7.85 14.93
CA ALA A 588 -7.66 -6.99 15.73
C ALA A 588 -7.85 -7.22 17.23
N GLU A 589 -9.08 -7.52 17.65
CA GLU A 589 -9.43 -7.78 19.04
C GLU A 589 -8.89 -9.14 19.50
N LEU A 590 -9.09 -10.20 18.71
CA LEU A 590 -8.57 -11.52 19.02
C LEU A 590 -7.03 -11.53 19.03
N HIS A 591 -6.38 -10.85 18.08
CA HIS A 591 -4.93 -10.68 18.09
C HIS A 591 -4.44 -10.04 19.39
N GLN A 592 -5.06 -8.93 19.80
CA GLN A 592 -4.67 -8.23 21.01
C GLN A 592 -4.93 -9.08 22.27
N ALA A 593 -6.05 -9.82 22.31
CA ALA A 593 -6.37 -10.72 23.40
C ALA A 593 -5.33 -11.85 23.56
N ILE A 594 -4.78 -12.38 22.45
CA ILE A 594 -3.71 -13.38 22.49
C ILE A 594 -2.45 -12.78 23.13
N LEU A 595 -2.04 -11.58 22.69
CA LEU A 595 -0.84 -10.92 23.20
C LEU A 595 -0.96 -10.51 24.68
N ASP A 596 -2.16 -10.10 25.10
CA ASP A 596 -2.44 -9.70 26.48
C ASP A 596 -2.65 -10.89 27.43
N GLY A 597 -2.69 -12.13 26.93
CA GLY A 597 -3.01 -13.32 27.74
C GLY A 597 -4.47 -13.33 28.23
N ARG A 598 -5.41 -12.78 27.45
CA ARG A 598 -6.84 -12.68 27.77
C ARG A 598 -7.69 -13.78 27.14
N LEU A 599 -7.06 -14.84 26.61
CA LEU A 599 -7.80 -15.99 26.09
C LEU A 599 -7.98 -17.05 27.15
N HIS A 600 -9.19 -17.59 27.23
CA HIS A 600 -9.50 -18.73 28.11
C HIS A 600 -10.40 -19.74 27.41
N LEU A 601 -10.33 -20.96 27.91
CA LEU A 601 -11.23 -22.05 27.53
C LEU A 601 -12.34 -22.18 28.56
N ARG A 602 -13.55 -22.46 28.08
CA ARG A 602 -14.68 -22.83 28.93
C ARG A 602 -15.21 -24.21 28.53
N LEU A 603 -15.10 -25.16 29.45
CA LEU A 603 -15.47 -26.55 29.27
C LEU A 603 -16.85 -26.82 29.86
N PHE A 604 -17.80 -27.24 29.04
CA PHE A 604 -19.15 -27.61 29.45
C PHE A 604 -19.30 -29.13 29.46
N THR A 605 -19.71 -29.67 30.61
CA THR A 605 -19.90 -31.11 30.81
C THR A 605 -21.24 -31.40 31.47
N ALA A 606 -21.62 -32.67 31.53
CA ALA A 606 -22.80 -33.10 32.29
C ALA A 606 -22.72 -32.72 33.78
N ASP A 607 -21.53 -32.78 34.38
CA ASP A 607 -21.29 -32.47 35.79
C ASP A 607 -21.08 -30.97 36.05
N ALA A 608 -20.68 -30.21 35.02
CA ALA A 608 -20.47 -28.77 35.06
C ALA A 608 -21.24 -28.06 33.92
N PRO A 609 -22.59 -28.03 33.96
CA PRO A 609 -23.39 -27.42 32.90
C PRO A 609 -23.20 -25.89 32.81
N GLY A 610 -22.71 -25.26 33.89
CA GLY A 610 -22.34 -23.85 33.92
C GLY A 610 -20.95 -23.54 33.34
N GLY A 611 -20.17 -24.56 32.97
CA GLY A 611 -18.82 -24.43 32.42
C GLY A 611 -17.72 -24.27 33.48
N LEU A 612 -16.59 -24.95 33.26
CA LEU A 612 -15.33 -24.77 33.99
C LEU A 612 -14.38 -23.87 33.20
N PHE A 613 -13.60 -23.05 33.90
CA PHE A 613 -12.79 -21.97 33.30
C PHE A 613 -11.31 -22.22 33.49
N ASP A 614 -10.52 -22.00 32.44
CA ASP A 614 -9.06 -22.02 32.54
C ASP A 614 -8.40 -21.09 31.51
N ILE A 615 -7.36 -20.38 31.94
CA ILE A 615 -6.68 -19.35 31.14
C ILE A 615 -5.61 -20.00 30.26
N LEU A 616 -5.58 -19.61 28.99
CA LEU A 616 -4.54 -20.04 28.04
C LEU A 616 -3.32 -19.14 28.13
N ASN A 617 -2.16 -19.76 28.38
CA ASN A 617 -0.88 -19.07 28.38
C ASN A 617 -0.10 -19.40 27.11
N PHE A 618 -0.04 -18.47 26.17
CA PHE A 618 0.75 -18.62 24.95
C PHE A 618 2.24 -18.34 25.23
N GLN A 619 3.11 -19.17 24.68
CA GLN A 619 4.57 -19.03 24.72
C GLN A 619 5.15 -19.10 23.31
N PRO A 620 6.26 -18.40 23.00
CA PRO A 620 6.98 -18.56 21.74
C PRO A 620 7.43 -20.02 21.55
N ARG A 621 7.29 -20.55 20.33
CA ARG A 621 7.67 -21.93 19.99
C ARG A 621 9.15 -22.10 19.68
#